data_AF-A0A9P7AG17-F1
#
_entry.id   AF-A0A9P7AG17-F1
#
_cell.length_a   1.000
_cell.length_b   1.000
_cell.length_c   1.000
_cell.angle_alpha   90.00
_cell.angle_beta   90.00
_cell.angle_gamma   90.00
#
_symmetry.space_group_name_H-M   'P 1'
#
loop_
_entity.id
_entity.type
_entity.pdbx_description
1 polymer ?
#
loop_
_entity_poly.entity_id
_entity_poly.type
_entity_poly.pdbx_seq_one_letter_code
_entity_poly.pdbx_strand_id
1 'polypeptide(L)'
;MTIIEADGIETVPETVDSLPVLAGQRYPVVVYANQPVDNYWVRAPSDFANQTFAGGLSQAILRYNGAPDEDPMSTPGPYKLPNLNASIPDI
;
A
#
# COMPACT_ATOMS: atom_id res chain seq x y z
N MET A 1 -4.10 -5.80 0.50
CA MET A 1 -4.78 -5.10 1.62
C MET A 1 -6.25 -4.93 1.28
N THR A 2 -7.11 -4.69 2.27
CA THR A 2 -8.56 -4.52 2.05
C THR A 2 -9.03 -3.15 2.53
N ILE A 3 -9.59 -2.34 1.64
CA ILE A 3 -10.17 -1.03 1.94
C ILE A 3 -11.55 -1.25 2.59
N ILE A 4 -11.86 -0.48 3.63
CA ILE A 4 -13.15 -0.57 4.35
C ILE A 4 -13.87 0.79 4.46
N GLU A 5 -13.18 1.88 4.18
CA GLU A 5 -13.69 3.25 4.27
C GLU A 5 -12.90 4.15 3.30
N ALA A 6 -13.55 5.19 2.78
CA ALA A 6 -12.95 6.26 1.99
C ALA A 6 -13.43 7.62 2.51
N ASP A 7 -12.50 8.47 2.96
CA ASP A 7 -12.75 9.84 3.41
C ASP A 7 -13.82 10.02 4.50
N GLY A 8 -13.98 9.03 5.39
CA GLY A 8 -14.99 9.05 6.46
C GLY A 8 -16.30 8.33 6.10
N ILE A 9 -16.41 7.77 4.89
CA ILE A 9 -17.58 7.06 4.41
C ILE A 9 -17.26 5.56 4.28
N GLU A 10 -18.05 4.71 4.94
CA GLU A 10 -17.91 3.26 4.83
C GLU A 10 -18.07 2.79 3.37
N THR A 11 -17.23 1.83 2.95
CA THR A 11 -17.28 1.27 1.60
C THR A 11 -17.64 -0.21 1.64
N VAL A 12 -18.07 -0.75 0.50
CA VAL A 12 -18.06 -2.21 0.31
C VAL A 12 -16.60 -2.66 0.31
N PRO A 13 -16.19 -3.64 1.14
CA PRO A 13 -14.79 -4.01 1.25
C PRO A 13 -14.17 -4.42 -0.08
N GLU A 14 -13.09 -3.74 -0.48
CA GLU A 14 -12.39 -4.01 -1.74
C GLU A 14 -10.94 -4.43 -1.47
N THR A 15 -10.53 -5.58 -2.02
CA THR A 15 -9.16 -6.09 -1.85
C THR A 15 -8.29 -5.68 -3.04
N VAL A 16 -7.22 -4.95 -2.73
CA VAL A 16 -6.28 -4.35 -3.69
C VAL A 16 -4.83 -4.60 -3.28
N ASP A 17 -3.91 -4.50 -4.24
CA ASP A 17 -2.47 -4.65 -4.00
C ASP A 17 -1.75 -3.30 -3.90
N SER A 18 -2.36 -2.24 -4.45
CA SER A 18 -1.90 -0.85 -4.37
C SER A 18 -3.08 0.10 -4.28
N LEU A 19 -2.86 1.28 -3.71
CA LEU A 19 -3.88 2.32 -3.56
C LEU A 19 -3.22 3.69 -3.79
N PRO A 20 -3.60 4.40 -4.87
CA PRO A 20 -3.25 5.81 -5.02
C PRO A 20 -3.96 6.63 -3.94
N VAL A 21 -3.22 7.44 -3.20
CA VAL A 21 -3.78 8.34 -2.18
C VAL A 21 -3.38 9.76 -2.57
N LEU A 22 -4.36 10.58 -2.94
CA LEU A 22 -4.13 11.98 -3.25
C LEU A 22 -4.10 12.82 -1.98
N ALA A 23 -3.53 14.02 -2.08
CA ALA A 23 -3.46 14.94 -0.95
C ALA A 23 -4.86 15.23 -0.38
N GLY A 24 -5.02 15.00 0.92
CA GLY A 24 -6.29 15.20 1.64
C GLY A 24 -7.17 13.95 1.75
N GLN A 25 -6.89 12.89 0.98
CA GLN A 25 -7.63 11.64 1.06
C GLN A 25 -7.16 10.77 2.24
N ARG A 26 -8.07 9.98 2.81
CA ARG A 26 -7.80 8.98 3.86
C ARG A 26 -8.52 7.68 3.55
N TYR A 27 -7.81 6.57 3.70
CA TYR A 27 -8.34 5.22 3.49
C TYR A 27 -7.91 4.30 4.62
N PRO A 28 -8.80 4.01 5.58
CA PRO A 28 -8.64 2.90 6.48
C PRO A 28 -8.56 1.58 5.70
N VAL A 29 -7.49 0.82 5.94
CA VAL A 29 -7.25 -0.48 5.31
C VAL A 29 -6.94 -1.54 6.36
N VAL A 30 -7.39 -2.76 6.09
CA VAL A 30 -7.02 -3.97 6.83
C VAL A 30 -5.87 -4.66 6.11
N VAL A 31 -4.80 -4.94 6.85
CA VAL A 31 -3.67 -5.75 6.38
C VAL A 31 -3.65 -7.04 7.20
N TYR A 32 -3.85 -8.17 6.54
CA TYR A 32 -3.75 -9.48 7.16
C TYR A 32 -2.29 -9.91 7.22
N ALA A 33 -1.75 -10.06 8.42
CA ALA A 33 -0.39 -10.54 8.66
C ALA A 33 -0.33 -12.08 8.58
N ASN A 34 -0.61 -12.64 7.39
CA ASN A 34 -0.72 -14.07 7.12
C ASN A 34 0.37 -14.62 6.19
N GLN A 35 1.40 -13.83 5.93
CA GLN A 35 2.56 -14.25 5.15
C GLN A 35 3.62 -14.90 6.06
N PRO A 36 4.62 -15.62 5.51
CA PRO A 36 5.74 -16.13 6.29
C PRO A 36 6.41 -15.05 7.16
N VAL A 37 7.03 -15.46 8.26
CA VAL A 37 7.78 -14.54 9.13
C VAL A 37 8.99 -14.03 8.36
N ASP A 38 8.92 -12.76 7.93
CA ASP A 38 9.96 -12.09 7.16
C ASP A 38 9.82 -10.56 7.24
N ASN A 39 10.71 -9.84 6.56
CA ASN A 39 10.67 -8.40 6.31
C ASN A 39 10.02 -8.13 4.94
N TYR A 40 9.10 -7.16 4.89
CA TYR A 40 8.39 -6.77 3.67
C TYR A 40 8.51 -5.28 3.41
N TRP A 41 8.82 -4.89 2.17
CA TRP A 41 8.79 -3.48 1.76
C TRP A 41 7.35 -2.95 1.70
N VAL A 42 7.08 -1.87 2.45
CA VAL A 42 5.94 -0.97 2.23
C VAL A 42 6.42 0.14 1.29
N ARG A 43 5.73 0.37 0.17
CA ARG A 43 6.19 1.31 -0.86
C ARG A 43 5.19 2.44 -1.07
N ALA A 44 5.69 3.67 -1.12
CA ALA A 44 4.92 4.88 -1.35
C ALA A 44 5.68 5.85 -2.28
N PRO A 45 5.84 5.50 -3.58
CA PRO A 45 6.38 6.43 -4.55
C PRO A 45 5.41 7.61 -4.74
N SER A 46 5.95 8.81 -5.01
CA SER A 46 5.09 9.92 -5.46
C SER A 46 4.78 9.81 -6.96
N ASP A 47 3.90 10.67 -7.46
CA ASP A 47 3.56 10.77 -8.88
C ASP A 47 4.53 11.66 -9.68
N PHE A 48 5.51 12.28 -9.03
CA PHE A 48 6.55 13.08 -9.69
C PHE A 48 7.48 12.22 -10.56
N ALA A 49 8.11 12.84 -11.56
CA ALA A 49 9.12 12.16 -12.36
C ALA A 49 10.35 11.74 -11.52
N ASN A 50 11.09 10.74 -12.02
CA ASN A 50 12.37 10.27 -11.46
C ASN A 50 12.30 9.68 -10.03
N GLN A 51 11.19 9.03 -9.66
CA GLN A 51 11.11 8.28 -8.40
C GLN A 51 12.06 7.08 -8.39
N THR A 52 12.61 6.79 -7.21
CA THR A 52 13.47 5.62 -6.98
C THR A 52 13.23 5.05 -5.60
N PHE A 53 13.48 3.75 -5.48
CA PHE A 53 13.53 3.01 -4.23
C PHE A 53 14.98 2.80 -3.73
N ALA A 54 15.96 3.25 -4.51
CA ALA A 54 17.37 3.11 -4.18
C ALA A 54 17.70 3.85 -2.88
N GLY A 55 18.50 3.22 -2.02
CA GLY A 55 18.91 3.81 -0.74
C GLY A 55 17.79 3.98 0.27
N GLY A 56 16.68 3.24 0.14
CA GLY A 56 15.57 3.29 1.10
C GLY A 56 14.58 4.44 0.88
N LEU A 57 14.63 5.11 -0.28
CA LEU A 57 13.71 6.19 -0.61
C LEU A 57 12.30 5.67 -0.89
N SER A 58 11.27 6.42 -0.43
CA SER A 58 9.86 6.11 -0.67
C SER A 58 9.41 4.71 -0.24
N GLN A 59 10.05 4.17 0.80
CA GLN A 59 9.72 2.85 1.35
C GLN A 59 9.93 2.78 2.87
N ALA A 60 9.27 1.81 3.49
CA ALA A 60 9.39 1.45 4.90
C ALA A 60 9.37 -0.07 5.06
N ILE A 61 9.69 -0.57 6.26
CA ILE A 61 9.74 -2.01 6.55
C ILE A 61 8.53 -2.41 7.40
N LEU A 62 7.75 -3.36 6.89
CA LEU A 62 6.83 -4.16 7.69
C LEU A 62 7.56 -5.42 8.14
N ARG A 63 7.84 -5.54 9.44
CA ARG A 63 8.61 -6.64 10.02
C ARG A 63 7.73 -7.53 10.90
N TYR A 64 7.70 -8.83 10.62
CA TYR A 64 7.09 -9.80 11.52
C TYR A 64 7.95 -10.00 12.77
N ASN A 65 7.29 -10.25 13.90
CA ASN A 65 8.02 -10.64 15.11
C ASN A 65 8.78 -11.95 14.86
N GLY A 66 10.08 -11.97 15.18
CA GLY A 66 10.98 -13.10 14.92
C GLY A 66 11.72 -13.03 13.57
N ALA A 67 11.40 -12.08 12.70
CA ALA A 67 12.20 -11.82 11.49
C ALA A 67 13.54 -11.12 11.85
N PRO A 68 14.61 -11.36 11.08
CA PRO A 68 15.91 -10.73 11.31
C PRO A 68 15.86 -9.20 11.16
N ASP A 69 16.79 -8.50 11.83
CA ASP A 69 16.94 -7.05 11.71
C ASP A 69 17.73 -6.68 10.44
N GLU A 70 17.06 -6.83 9.30
CA GLU A 70 17.62 -6.54 7.98
C GLU A 70 16.56 -5.95 7.03
N ASP A 71 17.05 -5.46 5.89
CA ASP A 71 16.23 -4.91 4.81
C ASP A 71 15.57 -6.03 3.99
N PRO A 72 14.29 -5.88 3.59
CA PRO A 72 13.64 -6.81 2.67
C PRO A 72 14.39 -6.91 1.31
N MET A 73 14.35 -8.10 0.69
CA MET A 73 15.02 -8.34 -0.60
C MET A 73 14.09 -8.27 -1.83
N SER A 74 12.80 -7.94 -1.65
CA SER A 74 11.84 -7.94 -2.76
C SER A 74 12.04 -6.77 -3.72
N THR A 75 11.80 -7.01 -5.02
CA THR A 75 11.74 -5.95 -6.03
C THR A 75 10.31 -5.40 -6.15
N PRO A 76 10.13 -4.16 -6.62
CA PRO A 76 8.81 -3.66 -7.00
C PRO A 76 8.17 -4.56 -8.06
N GLY A 77 6.90 -4.90 -7.89
CA GLY A 77 6.13 -5.70 -8.85
C GLY A 77 5.14 -4.85 -9.65
N PRO A 78 4.46 -5.43 -10.65
CA PRO A 78 3.21 -4.85 -11.13
C PRO A 78 2.17 -4.95 -10.00
N TYR A 79 1.54 -3.84 -9.63
CA TYR A 79 0.50 -3.84 -8.61
C TYR A 79 -0.88 -3.83 -9.25
N LYS A 80 -1.82 -4.60 -8.68
CA LYS A 80 -3.24 -4.43 -8.99
C LYS A 80 -3.73 -3.13 -8.37
N LEU A 81 -4.15 -2.20 -9.22
CA LEU A 81 -4.81 -0.96 -8.81
C LEU A 81 -6.27 -1.24 -8.46
N PRO A 82 -6.91 -0.40 -7.63
CA PRO A 82 -8.35 -0.45 -7.43
C PRO A 82 -9.06 -0.22 -8.76
N ASN A 83 -10.25 -0.79 -8.93
CA ASN A 83 -11.08 -0.47 -10.09
C ASN A 83 -11.70 0.93 -9.90
N LEU A 84 -10.94 2.00 -10.15
CA LEU A 84 -11.41 3.39 -10.03
C LEU A 84 -12.62 3.73 -10.94
N ASN A 85 -12.97 2.85 -11.87
CA ASN A 85 -14.03 3.04 -12.85
C ASN A 85 -15.45 2.80 -12.27
N ALA A 86 -15.59 2.38 -11.01
CA ALA A 86 -16.87 1.88 -10.50
C ALA A 86 -17.53 2.69 -9.37
N SER A 87 -16.86 3.59 -8.63
CA SER A 87 -17.48 4.08 -7.37
C SER A 87 -16.99 5.41 -6.79
N ILE A 88 -16.35 6.31 -7.53
CA ILE A 88 -16.18 7.69 -7.02
C ILE A 88 -17.25 8.56 -7.69
N PRO A 89 -18.33 8.95 -7.00
CA PRO A 89 -19.18 10.01 -7.52
C PRO A 89 -18.34 11.29 -7.54
N ASP A 90 -18.30 11.95 -8.70
CA ASP A 90 -17.84 13.34 -8.78
C ASP A 90 -18.61 14.14 -7.72
N ILE A 91 -17.88 14.74 -6.77
CA ILE A 91 -18.40 15.78 -5.89
C ILE A 91 -18.46 17.12 -6.62
#